data_AF-A0A4R3MKN2-F1
#
_entry.id   AF-A0A4R3MKN2-F1
#
_cell.length_a   1.000
_cell.length_b   1.000
_cell.length_c   1.000
_cell.angle_alpha   90.00
_cell.angle_beta   90.00
_cell.angle_gamma   90.00
#
_symmetry.space_group_name_H-M   'P 1'
#
loop_
_entity.id
_entity.type
_entity.pdbx_description
1 polymer ?
#
loop_
_entity_poly.entity_id
_entity_poly.type
_entity_poly.pdbx_seq_one_letter_code
_entity_poly.pdbx_strand_id
1 'polypeptide(L)'
;MVVSKIEYYEKESVYFNPFEHFSKRIMEMANKSEYGTKIASKWSQVVNQFLIDEIYPAVHPIGQETFSLYKEFPTGVFEYALYIDGATSLIKENSITPVIYEPSKIIASVDEGNINKDTSNIKTNHKNPVMVLQSQYLTENKPHCINGNHRIFEAYRQNKEQIEVYVFKELEFIPFFYDVWSKAMYFLEIDYNNVINNERNHLKENNDAFAFNFN
;
A
#
# COMPACT_ATOMS: atom_id res chain seq x y z
N MET A 1 -11.17 -0.19 -23.46
CA MET A 1 -11.52 0.30 -22.12
C MET A 1 -11.41 -0.88 -21.17
N VAL A 2 -10.43 -0.85 -20.27
CA VAL A 2 -10.37 -1.81 -19.16
C VAL A 2 -11.44 -1.34 -18.18
N VAL A 3 -12.43 -2.18 -17.88
CA VAL A 3 -13.43 -1.86 -16.86
C VAL A 3 -12.70 -1.81 -15.52
N SER A 4 -12.75 -0.67 -14.83
CA SER A 4 -12.17 -0.56 -13.50
C SER A 4 -12.84 -1.58 -12.58
N LYS A 5 -12.02 -2.34 -11.84
CA LYS A 5 -12.48 -3.32 -10.86
C LYS A 5 -12.73 -2.69 -9.48
N ILE A 6 -12.65 -1.37 -9.35
CA ILE A 6 -12.68 -0.70 -8.05
C ILE A 6 -13.95 -1.00 -7.25
N GLU A 7 -15.14 -0.91 -7.87
CA GLU A 7 -16.42 -1.24 -7.21
C GLU A 7 -16.48 -2.70 -6.75
N TYR A 8 -15.87 -3.61 -7.53
CA TYR A 8 -15.75 -5.02 -7.14
C TYR A 8 -14.82 -5.18 -5.95
N TYR A 9 -13.64 -4.55 -5.96
CA TYR A 9 -12.68 -4.64 -4.87
C TYR A 9 -13.18 -4.02 -3.56
N GLU A 10 -13.82 -2.85 -3.63
CA GLU A 10 -14.49 -2.22 -2.49
C GLU A 10 -15.48 -3.17 -1.84
N LYS A 11 -16.34 -3.82 -2.64
CA LYS A 11 -17.33 -4.78 -2.15
C LYS A 11 -16.68 -6.03 -1.55
N GLU A 12 -15.71 -6.63 -2.23
CA GLU A 12 -15.12 -7.90 -1.80
C GLU A 12 -14.21 -7.74 -0.57
N SER A 13 -13.57 -6.57 -0.41
CA SER A 13 -12.65 -6.32 0.69
C SER A 13 -13.26 -6.46 2.08
N VAL A 14 -14.57 -6.18 2.19
CA VAL A 14 -15.35 -6.30 3.44
C VAL A 14 -15.48 -7.75 3.91
N TYR A 15 -15.38 -8.71 2.98
CA TYR A 15 -15.50 -10.14 3.30
C TYR A 15 -14.15 -10.82 3.53
N PHE A 16 -13.05 -10.09 3.38
CA PHE A 16 -11.72 -10.65 3.58
C PHE A 16 -11.47 -10.96 5.05
N ASN A 17 -10.95 -12.16 5.32
CA ASN A 17 -10.58 -12.59 6.66
C ASN A 17 -9.04 -12.54 6.81
N PRO A 18 -8.48 -11.52 7.49
CA PRO A 18 -7.04 -11.40 7.65
C PRO A 18 -6.44 -12.55 8.45
N PHE A 19 -7.16 -13.08 9.46
CA PHE A 19 -6.68 -14.21 10.25
C PHE A 19 -6.54 -15.49 9.41
N GLU A 20 -7.48 -15.74 8.50
CA GLU A 20 -7.40 -16.88 7.58
C GLU A 20 -6.19 -16.74 6.66
N HIS A 21 -5.99 -15.54 6.08
CA HIS A 21 -4.84 -15.27 5.23
C HIS A 21 -3.52 -15.49 5.97
N PHE A 22 -3.36 -14.88 7.14
CA PHE A 22 -2.16 -15.04 7.96
C PHE A 22 -1.92 -16.50 8.34
N SER A 23 -2.97 -17.22 8.77
CA SER A 23 -2.86 -18.63 9.13
C SER A 23 -2.36 -19.48 7.96
N LYS A 24 -2.87 -19.22 6.75
CA LYS A 24 -2.43 -19.91 5.53
C LYS A 24 -0.95 -19.62 5.23
N ARG A 25 -0.54 -18.34 5.23
CA ARG A 25 0.85 -17.94 4.97
C ARG A 25 1.82 -18.51 6.00
N ILE A 26 1.47 -18.46 7.28
CA ILE A 26 2.26 -19.02 8.39
C ILE A 26 2.48 -20.52 8.18
N MET A 27 1.42 -21.26 7.84
CA MET A 27 1.52 -22.70 7.58
C MET A 27 2.41 -23.00 6.37
N GLU A 28 2.24 -22.27 5.28
CA GLU A 28 3.05 -22.40 4.07
C GLU A 28 4.54 -22.12 4.36
N MET A 29 4.86 -21.06 5.10
CA MET A 29 6.23 -20.75 5.53
C MET A 29 6.81 -21.84 6.44
N ALA A 30 6.04 -22.33 7.41
CA ALA A 30 6.53 -23.31 8.37
C ALA A 30 6.94 -24.63 7.71
N ASN A 31 6.22 -25.03 6.66
CA ASN A 31 6.49 -26.24 5.89
C ASN A 31 7.65 -26.10 4.89
N LYS A 32 8.14 -24.88 4.65
CA LYS A 32 9.13 -24.61 3.61
C LYS A 32 10.56 -24.93 4.04
N SER A 33 10.96 -24.54 5.25
CA SER A 33 12.34 -24.68 5.76
C SER A 33 12.40 -24.40 7.26
N GLU A 34 13.51 -24.75 7.92
CA GLU A 34 13.75 -24.40 9.33
C GLU A 34 13.71 -22.89 9.58
N TYR A 35 14.27 -22.10 8.66
CA TYR A 35 14.15 -20.64 8.70
C TYR A 35 12.67 -20.21 8.60
N GLY A 36 11.92 -20.79 7.65
CA GLY A 36 10.49 -20.55 7.50
C GLY A 36 9.68 -20.90 8.75
N THR A 37 10.00 -21.99 9.44
CA THR A 37 9.41 -22.36 10.73
C THR A 37 9.65 -21.28 11.79
N LYS A 38 10.86 -20.73 11.85
CA LYS A 38 11.20 -19.64 12.79
C LYS A 38 10.38 -18.38 12.51
N ILE A 39 10.28 -17.97 11.24
CA ILE A 39 9.51 -16.78 10.82
C ILE A 39 8.01 -16.99 11.06
N ALA A 40 7.48 -18.16 10.68
CA ALA A 40 6.09 -18.53 10.90
C ALA A 40 5.71 -18.46 12.39
N SER A 41 6.55 -19.02 13.27
CA SER A 41 6.33 -18.95 14.72
C SER A 41 6.26 -17.50 15.22
N LYS A 42 7.12 -16.62 14.70
CA LYS A 42 7.11 -15.22 15.09
C LYS A 42 5.86 -14.48 14.58
N TRP A 43 5.43 -14.72 13.35
CA TRP A 43 4.16 -14.17 12.85
C TRP A 43 2.95 -14.70 13.64
N SER A 44 2.94 -15.96 14.07
CA SER A 44 1.90 -16.46 14.98
C SER A 44 1.86 -15.68 16.30
N GLN A 45 3.01 -15.30 16.85
CA GLN A 45 3.06 -14.44 18.04
C GLN A 45 2.50 -13.06 17.72
N VAL A 46 2.90 -12.46 16.60
CA VAL A 46 2.43 -11.13 16.19
C VAL A 46 0.91 -11.10 16.07
N VAL A 47 0.32 -12.08 15.38
CA VAL A 47 -1.14 -12.18 15.24
C VAL A 47 -1.84 -12.26 16.60
N ASN A 48 -1.37 -13.17 17.46
CA ASN A 48 -2.03 -13.41 18.74
C ASN A 48 -1.81 -12.32 19.79
N GLN A 49 -0.79 -11.47 19.64
CA GLN A 49 -0.44 -10.44 20.63
C GLN A 49 -0.85 -9.03 20.20
N PHE A 50 -0.75 -8.71 18.91
CA PHE A 50 -0.94 -7.35 18.41
C PHE A 50 -2.15 -7.20 17.49
N LEU A 51 -2.59 -8.25 16.81
CA LEU A 51 -3.63 -8.13 15.77
C LEU A 51 -4.98 -8.72 16.19
N ILE A 52 -5.02 -9.57 17.22
CA ILE A 52 -6.22 -10.33 17.61
C ILE A 52 -7.42 -9.44 17.95
N ASP A 53 -7.15 -8.27 18.52
CA ASP A 53 -8.17 -7.30 18.96
C ASP A 53 -8.34 -6.13 17.97
N GLU A 54 -7.57 -6.12 16.86
CA GLU A 54 -7.61 -5.04 15.87
C GLU A 54 -8.77 -5.23 14.89
N ILE A 55 -9.47 -4.13 14.59
CA ILE A 55 -10.66 -4.15 13.73
C ILE A 55 -10.23 -4.19 12.26
N TYR A 56 -10.89 -5.05 11.49
CA TYR A 56 -10.82 -5.07 10.02
C TYR A 56 -12.23 -5.26 9.42
N PRO A 57 -12.59 -4.58 8.31
CA PRO A 57 -11.82 -3.56 7.58
C PRO A 57 -11.50 -2.31 8.39
N ALA A 58 -10.53 -1.52 7.91
CA ALA A 58 -10.13 -0.29 8.57
C ALA A 58 -11.30 0.73 8.61
N VAL A 59 -11.53 1.35 9.77
CA VAL A 59 -12.53 2.41 9.91
C VAL A 59 -11.88 3.74 9.56
N HIS A 60 -12.09 4.21 8.33
CA HIS A 60 -11.49 5.46 7.87
C HIS A 60 -11.96 6.68 8.71
N PRO A 61 -11.04 7.58 9.10
CA PRO A 61 -11.34 8.71 9.96
C PRO A 61 -12.13 9.80 9.20
N ILE A 62 -13.23 10.26 9.81
CA ILE A 62 -14.03 11.35 9.23
C ILE A 62 -13.22 12.65 9.23
N GLY A 63 -13.18 13.33 8.07
CA GLY A 63 -12.55 14.65 7.93
C GLY A 63 -11.04 14.63 7.69
N GLN A 64 -10.45 13.45 7.55
CA GLN A 64 -9.06 13.24 7.14
C GLN A 64 -9.02 12.61 5.74
N GLU A 65 -7.98 12.90 4.97
CA GLU A 65 -7.78 12.31 3.65
C GLU A 65 -7.09 10.95 3.79
N THR A 66 -7.81 9.89 3.42
CA THR A 66 -7.30 8.53 3.29
C THR A 66 -7.43 8.03 1.86
N PHE A 67 -6.67 6.99 1.53
CA PHE A 67 -6.72 6.32 0.23
C PHE A 67 -6.75 4.80 0.43
N SER A 68 -7.65 4.13 -0.27
CA SER A 68 -7.77 2.67 -0.26
C SER A 68 -7.07 2.08 -1.45
N LEU A 69 -6.06 1.23 -1.20
CA LEU A 69 -5.39 0.47 -2.23
C LEU A 69 -5.72 -1.01 -2.07
N TYR A 70 -6.25 -1.63 -3.13
CA TYR A 70 -6.70 -3.02 -3.07
C TYR A 70 -5.70 -3.98 -3.68
N LYS A 71 -5.53 -5.14 -3.04
CA LYS A 71 -4.73 -6.24 -3.58
C LYS A 71 -5.49 -7.56 -3.51
N GLU A 72 -5.45 -8.30 -4.60
CA GLU A 72 -6.05 -9.63 -4.68
C GLU A 72 -5.05 -10.69 -4.19
N PHE A 73 -5.52 -11.54 -3.30
CA PHE A 73 -4.84 -12.74 -2.81
C PHE A 73 -5.68 -13.98 -3.10
N PRO A 74 -5.09 -15.19 -3.05
CA PRO A 74 -5.86 -16.43 -3.14
C PRO A 74 -6.95 -16.60 -2.06
N THR A 75 -6.91 -15.80 -0.98
CA THR A 75 -7.89 -15.81 0.11
C THR A 75 -8.89 -14.65 0.01
N GLY A 76 -8.86 -13.86 -1.07
CA GLY A 76 -9.77 -12.73 -1.30
C GLY A 76 -9.04 -11.41 -1.54
N VAL A 77 -9.79 -10.32 -1.55
CA VAL A 77 -9.28 -8.96 -1.79
C VAL A 77 -9.02 -8.28 -0.47
N PHE A 78 -7.80 -7.80 -0.23
CA PHE A 78 -7.47 -7.03 0.97
C PHE A 78 -7.39 -5.54 0.64
N GLU A 79 -7.86 -4.71 1.56
CA GLU A 79 -7.71 -3.26 1.52
C GLU A 79 -6.49 -2.83 2.34
N TYR A 80 -5.56 -2.12 1.70
CA TYR A 80 -4.54 -1.32 2.38
C TYR A 80 -5.05 0.11 2.53
N ALA A 81 -5.35 0.53 3.75
CA ALA A 81 -5.73 1.90 4.04
C ALA A 81 -4.48 2.77 4.25
N LEU A 82 -4.38 3.86 3.49
CA LEU A 82 -3.29 4.82 3.54
C LEU A 82 -3.78 6.16 4.09
N TYR A 83 -3.01 6.77 4.98
CA TYR A 83 -3.25 8.07 5.58
C TYR A 83 -2.48 9.18 4.85
N ILE A 84 -3.16 9.87 3.92
CA ILE A 84 -2.56 10.85 3.00
C ILE A 84 -2.19 12.15 3.71
N ASP A 85 -3.00 12.60 4.66
CA ASP A 85 -2.66 13.76 5.49
C ASP A 85 -1.38 13.48 6.32
N GLY A 86 -1.23 12.27 6.86
CA GLY A 86 -0.01 11.83 7.56
C GLY A 86 1.21 11.80 6.66
N ALA A 87 1.07 11.25 5.45
CA ALA A 87 2.13 11.28 4.43
C ALA A 87 2.56 12.73 4.10
N THR A 88 1.61 13.66 4.01
CA THR A 88 1.90 15.07 3.76
C THR A 88 2.68 15.72 4.92
N SER A 89 2.35 15.40 6.16
CA SER A 89 3.13 15.85 7.32
C SER A 89 4.55 15.29 7.28
N LEU A 90 4.70 14.01 6.96
CA LEU A 90 6.00 13.35 6.88
C LEU A 90 6.91 13.95 5.79
N ILE A 91 6.35 14.29 4.62
CA ILE A 91 7.07 15.01 3.56
C ILE A 91 7.69 16.30 4.10
N LYS A 92 6.90 17.07 4.87
CA LYS A 92 7.34 18.36 5.43
C LYS A 92 8.37 18.16 6.53
N GLU A 93 8.11 17.26 7.47
CA GLU A 93 8.99 16.97 8.61
C GLU A 93 10.38 16.49 8.15
N ASN A 94 10.42 15.63 7.13
CA ASN A 94 11.67 15.07 6.61
C ASN A 94 12.26 15.86 5.44
N SER A 95 11.65 17.00 5.06
CA SER A 95 12.10 17.82 3.93
C SER A 95 12.30 17.01 2.64
N ILE A 96 11.39 16.05 2.38
CA ILE A 96 11.44 15.23 1.17
C ILE A 96 11.24 16.17 -0.03
N THR A 97 12.07 16.01 -1.06
CA THR A 97 11.97 16.82 -2.28
C THR A 97 11.17 16.08 -3.35
N PRO A 98 10.26 16.76 -4.07
CA PRO A 98 9.56 16.15 -5.18
C PRO A 98 10.51 15.85 -6.35
N VAL A 99 10.14 14.86 -7.16
CA VAL A 99 10.74 14.64 -8.47
C VAL A 99 9.92 15.39 -9.51
N ILE A 100 10.59 16.11 -10.40
CA ILE A 100 9.96 16.81 -11.52
C ILE A 100 9.80 15.82 -12.68
N TYR A 101 8.56 15.57 -13.09
CA TYR A 101 8.23 14.72 -14.22
C TYR A 101 7.65 15.52 -15.38
N GLU A 102 7.90 15.04 -16.59
CA GLU A 102 6.99 15.31 -17.71
C GLU A 102 5.71 14.49 -17.49
N PRO A 103 4.50 15.07 -17.55
CA PRO A 103 3.24 14.36 -17.29
C PRO A 103 3.06 13.07 -18.11
N SER A 104 3.54 13.05 -19.37
CA SER A 104 3.50 11.86 -20.24
C SER A 104 4.26 10.66 -19.68
N LYS A 105 5.26 10.88 -18.83
CA LYS A 105 6.09 9.82 -18.22
C LYS A 105 5.50 9.24 -16.95
N ILE A 106 4.53 9.93 -16.33
CA ILE A 106 3.90 9.51 -15.08
C ILE A 106 2.40 9.25 -15.24
N ILE A 107 1.79 9.55 -16.39
CA ILE A 107 0.38 9.29 -16.67
C ILE A 107 -0.03 7.83 -16.46
N ALA A 108 0.89 6.88 -16.67
CA ALA A 108 0.65 5.45 -16.46
C ALA A 108 0.42 5.09 -14.99
N SER A 109 0.75 5.97 -14.03
CA SER A 109 0.44 5.75 -12.62
C SER A 109 -1.01 6.09 -12.26
N VAL A 110 -1.72 6.80 -13.14
CA VAL A 110 -3.09 7.25 -12.86
C VAL A 110 -4.04 6.07 -12.91
N ASP A 111 -4.83 5.90 -11.85
CA ASP A 111 -5.97 5.00 -11.89
C ASP A 111 -7.16 5.76 -12.48
N GLU A 112 -7.55 5.39 -13.71
CA GLU A 112 -8.69 6.02 -14.41
C GLU A 112 -10.01 5.85 -13.64
N GLY A 113 -10.14 4.81 -12.80
CA GLY A 113 -11.29 4.63 -11.92
C GLY A 113 -11.40 5.72 -10.84
N ASN A 114 -10.28 6.34 -10.48
CA ASN A 114 -10.19 7.41 -9.49
C ASN A 114 -10.22 8.82 -10.11
N ILE A 115 -10.58 8.93 -11.39
CA ILE A 115 -10.85 10.21 -12.05
C ILE A 115 -12.36 10.47 -11.98
N ASN A 116 -12.77 11.41 -11.13
CA ASN A 116 -14.12 12.01 -11.18
C ASN A 116 -14.43 12.55 -12.59
N LYS A 117 -15.48 12.00 -13.20
CA LYS A 117 -15.98 12.48 -14.50
C LYS A 117 -16.72 13.81 -14.40
N ASP A 118 -17.11 14.21 -13.18
CA ASP A 118 -17.79 15.46 -12.92
C ASP A 118 -16.79 16.56 -12.53
N THR A 119 -16.45 17.40 -13.51
CA THR A 119 -15.52 18.51 -13.34
C THR A 119 -16.09 19.68 -12.52
N SER A 120 -17.42 19.71 -12.25
CA SER A 120 -18.08 20.81 -11.54
C SER A 120 -17.77 20.84 -10.04
N ASN A 121 -17.33 19.72 -9.47
CA ASN A 121 -17.01 19.54 -8.05
C ASN A 121 -15.51 19.47 -7.74
N ILE A 122 -14.63 19.66 -8.73
CA ILE A 122 -13.18 19.76 -8.48
C ILE A 122 -12.91 21.12 -7.83
N LYS A 123 -13.21 21.23 -6.54
CA LYS A 123 -12.76 22.35 -5.72
C LYS A 123 -11.23 22.33 -5.78
N THR A 124 -10.65 23.43 -6.22
CA THR A 124 -9.20 23.70 -6.37
C THR A 124 -8.43 23.71 -5.04
N ASN A 125 -8.95 23.08 -3.99
CA ASN A 125 -8.34 23.04 -2.67
C ASN A 125 -7.36 21.87 -2.60
N HIS A 126 -6.25 21.98 -3.33
CA HIS A 126 -5.19 20.96 -3.40
C HIS A 126 -4.26 21.09 -2.18
N LYS A 127 -4.75 20.75 -0.99
CA LYS A 127 -3.98 20.85 0.26
C LYS A 127 -2.77 19.90 0.29
N ASN A 128 -2.90 18.73 -0.33
CA ASN A 128 -1.91 17.67 -0.30
C ASN A 128 -1.19 17.52 -1.67
N PRO A 129 0.11 17.19 -1.70
CA PRO A 129 0.89 17.10 -2.94
C PRO A 129 0.51 15.88 -3.81
N VAL A 130 1.00 15.81 -5.05
CA VAL A 130 0.84 14.61 -5.88
C VAL A 130 1.77 13.52 -5.36
N MET A 131 1.23 12.33 -5.11
CA MET A 131 1.96 11.21 -4.52
C MET A 131 1.76 9.94 -5.34
N VAL A 132 2.88 9.27 -5.62
CA VAL A 132 2.92 7.99 -6.32
C VAL A 132 3.68 6.98 -5.47
N LEU A 133 3.12 5.79 -5.36
CA LEU A 133 3.71 4.65 -4.68
C LEU A 133 4.13 3.60 -5.71
N GLN A 134 5.29 2.98 -5.49
CA GLN A 134 5.73 1.82 -6.27
C GLN A 134 6.33 0.77 -5.33
N SER A 135 5.75 -0.42 -5.31
CA SER A 135 6.30 -1.56 -4.56
C SER A 135 6.08 -2.87 -5.29
N GLN A 136 7.09 -3.72 -5.28
CA GLN A 136 6.97 -5.10 -5.74
C GLN A 136 5.81 -5.86 -5.07
N TYR A 137 5.63 -5.65 -3.76
CA TYR A 137 4.70 -6.41 -2.94
C TYR A 137 3.30 -5.80 -2.88
N LEU A 138 3.13 -4.56 -3.29
CA LEU A 138 1.84 -3.88 -3.19
C LEU A 138 1.27 -3.50 -4.57
N THR A 139 2.11 -3.03 -5.49
CA THR A 139 1.67 -2.53 -6.81
C THR A 139 2.30 -3.31 -7.97
N GLU A 140 2.83 -4.51 -7.73
CA GLU A 140 3.55 -5.32 -8.73
C GLU A 140 4.70 -4.55 -9.39
N ASN A 141 5.36 -3.68 -8.62
CA ASN A 141 6.40 -2.76 -9.09
C ASN A 141 5.92 -1.79 -10.19
N LYS A 142 4.61 -1.58 -10.35
CA LYS A 142 4.04 -0.52 -11.20
C LYS A 142 3.85 0.74 -10.36
N PRO A 143 4.14 1.94 -10.89
CA PRO A 143 3.82 3.17 -10.18
C PRO A 143 2.30 3.31 -10.08
N HIS A 144 1.79 3.71 -8.91
CA HIS A 144 0.37 3.89 -8.64
C HIS A 144 0.14 5.21 -7.90
N CYS A 145 -0.71 6.08 -8.45
CA CYS A 145 -1.00 7.38 -7.89
C CYS A 145 -1.99 7.26 -6.74
N ILE A 146 -1.51 7.46 -5.52
CA ILE A 146 -2.31 7.41 -4.28
C ILE A 146 -2.87 8.79 -3.90
N ASN A 147 -2.36 9.88 -4.48
CA ASN A 147 -2.95 11.20 -4.36
C ASN A 147 -2.64 12.07 -5.59
N GLY A 148 -3.67 12.73 -6.13
CA GLY A 148 -3.50 13.68 -7.24
C GLY A 148 -3.71 13.09 -8.63
N ASN A 149 -4.45 11.99 -8.78
CA ASN A 149 -4.81 11.37 -10.06
C ASN A 149 -5.29 12.42 -11.09
N HIS A 150 -6.23 13.27 -10.68
CA HIS A 150 -6.72 14.39 -11.48
C HIS A 150 -5.66 15.39 -11.93
N ARG A 151 -4.69 15.71 -11.07
CA ARG A 151 -3.64 16.70 -11.37
C ARG A 151 -2.68 16.15 -12.41
N ILE A 152 -2.29 14.89 -12.31
CA ILE A 152 -1.48 14.22 -13.34
C ILE A 152 -2.25 14.16 -14.67
N PHE A 153 -3.51 13.72 -14.63
CA PHE A 153 -4.34 13.57 -15.83
C PHE A 153 -4.57 14.91 -16.56
N GLU A 154 -4.93 15.97 -15.84
CA GLU A 154 -5.14 17.29 -16.43
C GLU A 154 -3.83 17.93 -16.91
N ALA A 155 -2.72 17.76 -16.18
CA ALA A 155 -1.41 18.22 -16.65
C ALA A 155 -1.00 17.54 -17.96
N TYR A 156 -1.26 16.23 -18.09
CA TYR A 156 -1.05 15.48 -19.33
C TYR A 156 -1.94 15.99 -20.47
N ARG A 157 -3.26 16.14 -20.23
CA ARG A 157 -4.21 16.63 -21.26
C ARG A 157 -3.88 18.03 -21.76
N GLN A 158 -3.36 18.88 -20.88
CA GLN A 158 -2.99 20.26 -21.21
C GLN A 158 -1.56 20.39 -21.76
N ASN A 159 -0.86 19.27 -22.01
CA ASN A 159 0.54 19.24 -22.46
C ASN A 159 1.46 20.13 -21.60
N LYS A 160 1.27 20.10 -20.27
CA LYS A 160 2.20 20.78 -19.36
C LYS A 160 3.56 20.12 -19.49
N GLU A 161 4.62 20.93 -19.42
CA GLU A 161 5.98 20.41 -19.53
C GLU A 161 6.42 19.66 -18.26
N GLN A 162 5.91 20.09 -17.10
CA GLN A 162 6.39 19.63 -15.80
C GLN A 162 5.26 19.48 -14.77
N ILE A 163 5.42 18.51 -13.88
CA ILE A 163 4.63 18.32 -12.66
C ILE A 163 5.53 17.80 -11.53
N GLU A 164 5.34 18.33 -10.33
CA GLU A 164 6.02 17.85 -9.12
C GLU A 164 5.29 16.63 -8.55
N VAL A 165 6.04 15.56 -8.32
CA VAL A 165 5.51 14.29 -7.81
C VAL A 165 6.41 13.76 -6.71
N TYR A 166 5.82 13.41 -5.57
CA TYR A 166 6.51 12.68 -4.51
C TYR A 166 6.38 11.19 -4.80
N VAL A 167 7.51 10.52 -4.98
CA VAL A 167 7.56 9.09 -5.30
C VAL A 167 8.07 8.34 -4.08
N PHE A 168 7.30 7.36 -3.63
CA PHE A 168 7.63 6.51 -2.49
C PHE A 168 7.81 5.07 -2.94
N LYS A 169 8.93 4.47 -2.59
CA LYS A 169 9.31 3.12 -3.01
C LYS A 169 9.43 2.18 -1.81
N GLU A 170 8.89 0.98 -1.97
CA GLU A 170 9.05 -0.13 -1.03
C GLU A 170 8.78 0.22 0.44
N LEU A 171 9.80 0.37 1.29
CA LEU A 171 9.61 0.61 2.72
C LEU A 171 9.38 2.09 3.07
N GLU A 172 9.53 3.00 2.11
CA GLU A 172 9.42 4.45 2.34
C GLU A 172 8.02 4.89 2.76
N PHE A 173 6.98 4.15 2.37
CA PHE A 173 5.58 4.47 2.67
C PHE A 173 5.01 3.71 3.88
N ILE A 174 5.82 2.96 4.63
CA ILE A 174 5.34 2.29 5.85
C ILE A 174 4.61 3.25 6.81
N PRO A 175 5.09 4.49 7.04
CA PRO A 175 4.39 5.43 7.91
C PRO A 175 3.02 5.89 7.38
N PHE A 176 2.68 5.53 6.14
CA PHE A 176 1.41 5.93 5.53
C PHE A 176 0.30 4.92 5.82
N PHE A 177 0.63 3.71 6.28
CA PHE A 177 -0.42 2.77 6.66
C PHE A 177 -1.25 3.35 7.81
N TYR A 178 -2.55 3.49 7.56
CA TYR A 178 -3.48 4.07 8.51
C TYR A 178 -3.72 3.12 9.69
N ASP A 179 -3.87 1.83 9.39
CA ASP A 179 -4.17 0.78 10.36
C ASP A 179 -3.04 -0.25 10.48
N VAL A 180 -3.06 -0.98 11.59
CA VAL A 180 -2.02 -1.98 11.91
C VAL A 180 -2.12 -3.20 10.98
N TRP A 181 -3.31 -3.57 10.50
CA TRP A 181 -3.50 -4.68 9.57
C TRP A 181 -2.81 -4.43 8.23
N SER A 182 -2.92 -3.22 7.68
CA SER A 182 -2.26 -2.82 6.43
C SER A 182 -0.74 -2.96 6.52
N LYS A 183 -0.14 -2.47 7.62
CA LYS A 183 1.30 -2.63 7.90
C LYS A 183 1.67 -4.10 8.06
N ALA A 184 0.91 -4.86 8.84
CA ALA A 184 1.16 -6.27 9.09
C ALA A 184 1.08 -7.11 7.81
N MET A 185 0.05 -6.90 7.00
CA MET A 185 -0.15 -7.61 5.74
C MET A 185 1.00 -7.36 4.77
N TYR A 186 1.45 -6.10 4.66
CA TYR A 186 2.58 -5.75 3.80
C TYR A 186 3.87 -6.46 4.23
N PHE A 187 4.18 -6.43 5.52
CA PHE A 187 5.35 -7.10 6.08
C PHE A 187 5.28 -8.63 5.99
N LEU A 188 4.10 -9.21 6.23
CA LEU A 188 3.88 -10.65 6.08
C LEU A 188 4.19 -11.10 4.67
N GLU A 189 3.69 -10.41 3.65
CA GLU A 189 3.89 -10.82 2.26
C GLU A 189 5.36 -10.69 1.82
N ILE A 190 6.12 -9.73 2.38
CA ILE A 190 7.57 -9.64 2.16
C ILE A 190 8.29 -10.85 2.78
N ASP A 191 8.04 -11.12 4.06
CA ASP A 191 8.64 -12.26 4.77
C ASP A 191 8.25 -13.60 4.11
N TYR A 192 6.98 -13.75 3.73
CA TYR A 192 6.47 -14.91 3.01
C TYR A 192 7.22 -15.13 1.70
N ASN A 193 7.33 -14.09 0.87
CA ASN A 193 8.05 -14.19 -0.40
C ASN A 193 9.52 -14.56 -0.19
N ASN A 194 10.19 -13.94 0.79
CA ASN A 194 11.57 -14.26 1.15
C ASN A 194 11.73 -15.73 1.57
N VAL A 195 10.80 -16.27 2.37
CA VAL A 195 10.83 -17.68 2.79
C VAL A 195 10.57 -18.62 1.62
N ILE A 196 9.53 -18.38 0.81
CA ILE A 196 9.12 -19.29 -0.26
C ILE A 196 10.14 -19.34 -1.41
N ASN A 197 10.71 -18.20 -1.78
CA ASN A 197 11.69 -18.11 -2.86
C ASN A 197 13.13 -18.29 -2.38
N ASN A 198 13.34 -18.44 -1.06
CA ASN A 198 14.68 -18.45 -0.45
C ASN A 198 15.49 -17.19 -0.79
N GLU A 199 14.80 -16.04 -0.77
CA GLU A 199 15.36 -14.71 -0.99
C GLU A 199 15.58 -13.99 0.36
N ARG A 200 16.25 -12.84 0.31
CA ARG A 200 16.51 -11.97 1.46
C ARG A 200 16.26 -10.51 1.11
N ASN A 201 15.23 -10.23 0.31
CA ASN A 201 14.91 -8.88 -0.10
C ASN A 201 14.59 -8.04 1.14
N HIS A 202 15.23 -6.88 1.23
CA HIS A 202 15.11 -5.93 2.34
C HIS A 202 15.63 -6.40 3.71
N LEU A 203 16.23 -7.59 3.79
CA LEU A 203 16.82 -8.14 5.02
C LEU A 203 18.34 -8.18 4.91
N LYS A 204 19.08 -7.83 5.97
CA LYS A 204 20.54 -8.01 6.02
C LYS A 204 20.90 -9.32 6.71
N GLU A 205 20.13 -9.71 7.73
CA GLU A 205 20.31 -10.92 8.52
C GLU A 205 18.98 -11.68 8.77
N ASN A 206 19.06 -12.94 9.22
CA ASN A 206 17.86 -13.76 9.47
C ASN A 206 16.96 -13.22 10.62
N ASN A 207 17.51 -12.41 11.54
CA ASN A 207 16.75 -11.76 12.61
C ASN A 207 16.13 -10.42 12.17
N ASP A 208 16.39 -9.98 10.94
CA ASP A 208 15.85 -8.72 10.43
C ASP A 208 14.45 -8.89 9.84
N ALA A 209 13.97 -10.13 9.69
CA ALA A 209 12.62 -10.41 9.19
C ALA A 209 11.60 -9.55 9.91
N PHE A 210 10.62 -9.04 9.16
CA PHE A 210 9.71 -8.03 9.67
C PHE A 210 8.89 -8.55 10.86
N ALA A 211 8.63 -9.86 10.92
CA ALA A 211 8.04 -10.52 12.07
C ALA A 211 8.77 -10.22 13.41
N PHE A 212 10.11 -10.16 13.41
CA PHE A 212 10.89 -9.90 14.63
C PHE A 212 10.85 -8.45 15.08
N ASN A 213 10.68 -7.55 14.13
CA ASN A 213 10.71 -6.10 14.32
C ASN A 213 9.30 -5.48 14.27
N PHE A 214 8.27 -6.32 14.35
CA PHE A 214 6.88 -5.88 14.38
C PHE A 214 6.57 -5.25 15.74
N ASN A 215 6.85 -3.95 15.84
CA ASN A 215 6.46 -3.06 16.93
C ASN A 215 5.68 -1.87 16.35
#